data_AF-A0A511YWC7-F1
#
_entry.id   AF-A0A511YWC7-F1
#
_cell.length_a   1.000
_cell.length_b   1.000
_cell.length_c   1.000
_cell.angle_alpha   90.00
_cell.angle_beta   90.00
_cell.angle_gamma   90.00
#
_symmetry.space_group_name_H-M   'P 1'
#
loop_
_entity.id
_entity.type
_entity.pdbx_description
1 polymer ?
#
loop_
_entity_poly.entity_id
_entity_poly.type
_entity_poly.pdbx_seq_one_letter_code
_entity_poly.pdbx_strand_id
1 'polypeptide(L)'
;MGKGSRVRASRHVDRLGRPVPSSGAAFGIAVVPLASTGPEAPEVAPDGVVGGLQEYDVAWRAAARVTDALADLRELAAARAEARRVVDGLEEEVEIAVAHLRVDGASWAQVGRALGISRQGARQRFGDVSGAHGIRQDPRDPQQFGR
;
A
#
# COMPACT_ATOMS: atom_id res chain seq x y z
N MET A 1 5.24 56.40 -15.71
CA MET A 1 6.19 55.32 -16.06
C MET A 1 6.34 54.39 -14.86
N GLY A 2 6.18 53.07 -14.87
CA GLY A 2 5.24 52.17 -15.55
C GLY A 2 5.03 51.01 -14.56
N LYS A 3 3.82 50.87 -14.01
CA LYS A 3 3.49 49.84 -13.02
C LYS A 3 3.14 48.55 -13.76
N GLY A 4 4.01 47.54 -13.68
CA GLY A 4 3.79 46.23 -14.29
C GLY A 4 2.82 45.40 -13.45
N SER A 5 1.54 45.41 -13.83
CA SER A 5 0.53 44.45 -13.36
C SER A 5 0.93 43.03 -13.78
N ARG A 6 1.27 42.17 -12.81
CA ARG A 6 1.34 40.73 -13.04
C ARG A 6 -0.02 40.12 -12.74
N VAL A 7 -0.71 39.73 -13.81
CA VAL A 7 -1.96 38.97 -13.79
C VAL A 7 -1.73 37.64 -13.11
N ARG A 8 -2.40 37.41 -11.98
CA ARG A 8 -2.42 36.14 -11.26
C ARG A 8 -3.46 35.25 -11.95
N ALA A 9 -3.01 34.34 -12.81
CA ALA A 9 -3.87 33.31 -13.37
C ALA A 9 -4.24 32.30 -12.29
N SER A 10 -5.45 32.42 -11.75
CA SER A 10 -6.08 31.43 -10.89
C SER A 10 -6.34 30.16 -11.71
N ARG A 11 -5.52 29.11 -11.51
CA ARG A 11 -5.87 27.77 -11.98
C ARG A 11 -6.79 27.14 -10.95
N HIS A 12 -8.09 27.23 -11.22
CA HIS A 12 -9.11 26.38 -10.64
C HIS A 12 -8.83 24.96 -11.14
N VAL A 13 -8.37 24.07 -10.26
CA VAL A 13 -8.30 22.64 -10.56
C VAL A 13 -9.58 22.03 -10.01
N ASP A 14 -10.59 21.92 -10.87
CA ASP A 14 -11.74 21.06 -10.63
C ASP A 14 -11.24 19.61 -10.55
N ARG A 15 -11.11 19.10 -9.32
CA ARG A 15 -11.08 17.66 -9.08
C ARG A 15 -12.51 17.15 -9.20
N LEU A 16 -12.90 16.83 -10.43
CA LEU A 16 -13.99 15.91 -10.68
C LEU A 16 -13.64 14.58 -10.00
N GLY A 17 -14.27 14.34 -8.86
CA GLY A 17 -14.23 13.05 -8.17
C GLY A 17 -14.74 11.98 -9.13
N ARG A 18 -13.85 11.08 -9.53
CA ARG A 18 -14.24 9.85 -10.23
C ARG A 18 -15.04 8.99 -9.26
N PRO A 19 -16.27 8.57 -9.60
CA PRO A 19 -16.98 7.59 -8.81
C PRO A 19 -16.22 6.25 -8.88
N VAL A 20 -15.96 5.69 -7.71
CA VAL A 20 -15.38 4.34 -7.56
C VAL A 20 -16.46 3.34 -7.97
N PRO A 21 -16.20 2.39 -8.89
CA PRO A 21 -17.14 1.31 -9.11
C PRO A 21 -17.16 0.41 -7.87
N SER A 22 -18.28 0.44 -7.15
CA SER A 22 -18.67 -0.59 -6.18
C SER A 22 -18.87 -1.91 -6.94
N SER A 23 -17.80 -2.69 -7.10
CA SER A 23 -17.86 -4.06 -7.58
C SER A 23 -18.13 -4.98 -6.39
N GLY A 24 -19.33 -4.86 -5.84
CA GLY A 24 -19.91 -5.84 -4.93
C GLY A 24 -20.82 -6.76 -5.72
N ALA A 25 -20.27 -7.53 -6.66
CA ALA A 25 -20.98 -8.64 -7.27
C ALA A 25 -21.19 -9.70 -6.18
N ALA A 26 -22.37 -9.67 -5.57
CA ALA A 26 -22.88 -10.77 -4.79
C ALA A 26 -23.01 -11.99 -5.72
N PHE A 27 -22.02 -12.88 -5.68
CA PHE A 27 -22.15 -14.22 -6.24
C PHE A 27 -23.15 -14.98 -5.37
N GLY A 28 -24.43 -14.82 -5.69
CA GLY A 28 -25.48 -15.70 -5.20
C GLY A 28 -25.26 -17.08 -5.81
N ILE A 29 -24.80 -18.02 -4.99
CA ILE A 29 -24.84 -19.45 -5.33
C ILE A 29 -26.33 -19.84 -5.28
N ALA A 30 -26.98 -19.78 -6.43
CA ALA A 30 -28.32 -20.33 -6.59
C ALA A 30 -28.21 -21.85 -6.47
N VAL A 31 -28.68 -22.41 -5.35
CA VAL A 31 -28.85 -23.84 -5.16
C VAL A 31 -30.04 -24.26 -6.02
N VAL A 32 -29.76 -24.84 -7.20
CA VAL A 32 -30.78 -25.42 -8.06
C VAL A 32 -31.16 -26.80 -7.49
N PRO A 33 -32.44 -27.07 -7.19
CA PRO A 33 -32.87 -28.41 -6.76
C PRO A 33 -32.74 -29.38 -7.94
N LEU A 34 -31.93 -30.41 -7.75
CA LEU A 34 -31.71 -31.48 -8.71
C LEU A 34 -32.93 -32.42 -8.72
N ALA A 35 -33.84 -32.22 -9.67
CA ALA A 35 -34.90 -33.18 -9.95
C ALA A 35 -34.28 -34.49 -10.44
N SER A 36 -34.46 -35.56 -9.65
CA SER A 36 -34.14 -36.93 -10.03
C SER A 36 -35.18 -37.44 -11.02
N THR A 37 -34.89 -37.27 -12.31
CA THR A 37 -35.50 -38.07 -13.37
C THR A 37 -34.42 -38.97 -13.92
N GLY A 38 -34.50 -40.26 -13.57
CA GLY A 38 -33.55 -41.28 -14.02
C GLY A 38 -33.63 -41.49 -15.54
N PRO A 39 -32.49 -41.61 -16.22
CA PRO A 39 -32.44 -42.17 -17.56
C PRO A 39 -32.15 -43.69 -17.50
N GLU A 40 -32.94 -44.45 -18.26
CA GLU A 40 -32.62 -45.81 -18.67
C GLU A 40 -31.18 -45.89 -19.20
N ALA A 41 -30.46 -46.92 -18.78
CA ALA A 41 -29.06 -47.13 -19.13
C ALA A 41 -28.93 -47.48 -20.62
N PRO A 42 -28.24 -46.66 -21.44
CA PRO A 42 -27.82 -47.09 -22.75
C PRO A 42 -26.65 -48.07 -22.60
N GLU A 43 -26.92 -49.33 -22.96
CA GLU A 43 -25.94 -50.41 -23.04
C GLU A 43 -25.05 -50.19 -24.29
N VAL A 44 -24.09 -49.27 -24.19
CA VAL A 44 -23.09 -49.01 -25.24
C VAL A 44 -21.74 -49.53 -24.76
N ALA A 45 -21.23 -50.53 -25.46
CA ALA A 45 -19.93 -51.13 -25.24
C ALA A 45 -18.81 -50.05 -25.34
N PRO A 46 -17.88 -49.99 -24.38
CA PRO A 46 -16.84 -48.96 -24.33
C PRO A 46 -15.64 -49.32 -25.23
N ASP A 47 -15.83 -49.40 -26.55
CA ASP A 47 -14.73 -49.42 -27.52
C ASP A 47 -14.29 -47.97 -27.80
N GLY A 48 -13.47 -47.41 -26.91
CA GLY A 48 -12.93 -46.04 -27.08
C GLY A 48 -12.31 -45.34 -25.86
N VAL A 49 -12.20 -46.00 -24.70
CA VAL A 49 -11.82 -45.34 -23.42
C VAL A 49 -10.35 -44.94 -23.31
N VAL A 50 -9.51 -45.28 -24.28
CA VAL A 50 -8.05 -45.07 -24.18
C VAL A 50 -7.62 -43.60 -24.30
N GLY A 51 -8.52 -42.70 -24.76
CA GLY A 51 -8.21 -41.26 -24.91
C GLY A 51 -8.30 -40.42 -23.63
N GLY A 52 -9.15 -40.79 -22.67
CA GLY A 52 -9.47 -39.92 -21.52
C GLY A 52 -8.35 -39.77 -20.49
N LEU A 53 -7.52 -40.81 -20.30
CA LEU A 53 -6.49 -40.82 -19.25
C LEU A 53 -5.35 -39.81 -19.50
N GLN A 54 -5.07 -39.46 -20.76
CA GLN A 54 -4.05 -38.45 -21.08
C GLN A 54 -4.50 -37.04 -20.71
N GLU A 55 -5.78 -36.71 -20.88
CA GLU A 55 -6.32 -35.39 -20.54
C GLU A 55 -6.32 -35.14 -19.02
N TYR A 56 -6.63 -36.18 -18.22
CA TYR A 56 -6.58 -36.10 -16.76
C TYR A 56 -5.16 -35.84 -16.23
N ASP A 57 -4.14 -36.48 -16.81
CA ASP A 57 -2.74 -36.31 -16.40
C ASP A 57 -2.23 -34.90 -16.73
N VAL A 58 -2.61 -34.34 -17.88
CA VAL A 58 -2.30 -32.95 -18.24
C VAL A 58 -2.98 -31.96 -17.29
N ALA A 59 -4.27 -32.18 -17.00
CA ALA A 59 -5.03 -31.34 -16.07
C ALA A 59 -4.44 -31.37 -14.66
N TRP A 60 -4.07 -32.55 -14.16
CA TRP A 60 -3.44 -32.72 -12.85
C TRP A 60 -2.10 -31.98 -12.77
N ARG A 61 -1.21 -32.12 -13.77
CA ARG A 61 0.06 -31.38 -13.79
C ARG A 61 -0.14 -29.86 -13.86
N ALA A 62 -1.14 -29.41 -14.61
CA ALA A 62 -1.48 -27.99 -14.64
C ALA A 62 -1.95 -27.49 -13.27
N ALA A 63 -2.82 -28.24 -12.59
CA ALA A 63 -3.28 -27.92 -11.25
C ALA A 63 -2.13 -27.93 -10.22
N ALA A 64 -1.19 -28.88 -10.32
CA ALA A 64 -0.01 -28.93 -9.47
C ALA A 64 0.86 -27.67 -9.65
N ARG A 65 1.19 -27.29 -10.90
CA ARG A 65 1.95 -26.06 -11.17
C ARG A 65 1.29 -24.79 -10.65
N VAL A 66 -0.04 -24.70 -10.75
CA VAL A 66 -0.78 -23.56 -10.21
C VAL A 66 -0.70 -23.54 -8.68
N THR A 67 -0.82 -24.69 -8.03
CA THR A 67 -0.66 -24.82 -6.58
C THR A 67 0.71 -24.34 -6.12
N ASP A 68 1.77 -24.79 -6.80
CA ASP A 68 3.15 -24.39 -6.50
C ASP A 68 3.36 -22.89 -6.70
N ALA A 69 2.91 -22.34 -7.84
CA ALA A 69 3.02 -20.90 -8.10
C ALA A 69 2.23 -20.05 -7.08
N LEU A 70 1.10 -20.55 -6.57
CA LEU A 70 0.35 -19.90 -5.50
C LEU A 70 1.08 -19.99 -4.16
N ALA A 71 1.87 -21.03 -3.89
CA ALA A 71 2.72 -21.11 -2.72
C ALA A 71 3.84 -20.06 -2.80
N ASP A 72 4.54 -20.00 -3.93
CA ASP A 72 5.60 -19.01 -4.19
C ASP A 72 5.09 -17.56 -4.03
N LEU A 73 3.90 -17.28 -4.57
CA LEU A 73 3.30 -15.95 -4.45
C LEU A 73 2.98 -15.58 -2.99
N ARG A 74 2.56 -16.54 -2.17
CA ARG A 74 2.32 -16.31 -0.73
C ARG A 74 3.62 -16.02 0.01
N GLU A 75 4.70 -16.73 -0.32
CA GLU A 75 6.02 -16.48 0.26
C GLU A 75 6.52 -15.07 -0.09
N LEU A 76 6.44 -14.68 -1.36
CA LEU A 76 6.79 -13.32 -1.79
C LEU A 76 5.93 -12.24 -1.12
N ALA A 77 4.64 -12.50 -0.93
CA ALA A 77 3.75 -11.59 -0.23
C ALA A 77 4.15 -11.43 1.25
N ALA A 78 4.53 -12.52 1.92
CA ALA A 78 5.03 -12.49 3.29
C ALA A 78 6.35 -11.73 3.41
N ALA A 79 7.31 -11.99 2.51
CA ALA A 79 8.59 -11.29 2.46
C ALA A 79 8.39 -9.77 2.23
N ARG A 80 7.45 -9.39 1.35
CA ARG A 80 7.09 -7.98 1.14
C ARG A 80 6.49 -7.35 2.39
N ALA A 81 5.64 -8.08 3.12
CA ALA A 81 5.03 -7.57 4.36
C ALA A 81 6.07 -7.34 5.45
N GLU A 82 7.07 -8.22 5.56
CA GLU A 82 8.22 -8.04 6.46
C GLU A 82 9.04 -6.81 6.07
N ALA A 83 9.43 -6.70 4.79
CA ALA A 83 10.21 -5.55 4.31
C ALA A 83 9.51 -4.21 4.58
N ARG A 84 8.18 -4.16 4.47
CA ARG A 84 7.40 -2.97 4.84
C ARG A 84 7.53 -2.63 6.32
N ARG A 85 7.36 -3.61 7.21
CA ARG A 85 7.51 -3.39 8.66
C ARG A 85 8.89 -2.84 9.02
N VAL A 86 9.94 -3.34 8.37
CA VAL A 86 11.31 -2.82 8.57
C VAL A 86 11.43 -1.38 8.09
N VAL A 87 10.91 -1.05 6.90
CA VAL A 87 10.94 0.33 6.38
C VAL A 87 10.14 1.27 7.29
N ASP A 88 8.94 0.87 7.71
CA ASP A 88 8.09 1.67 8.60
C ASP A 88 8.81 1.98 9.93
N GLY A 89 9.50 0.99 10.52
CA GLY A 89 10.30 1.20 11.74
C GLY A 89 11.49 2.14 11.53
N LEU A 90 12.19 2.03 10.40
CA LEU A 90 13.28 2.95 10.06
C LEU A 90 12.77 4.38 9.81
N GLU A 91 11.58 4.54 9.22
CA GLU A 91 10.97 5.86 9.04
C GLU A 91 10.62 6.51 10.38
N GLU A 92 10.11 5.74 11.34
CA GLU A 92 9.88 6.20 12.73
C GLU A 92 11.18 6.64 13.41
N GLU A 93 12.26 5.86 13.30
CA GLU A 93 13.58 6.23 13.84
C GLU A 93 14.11 7.53 13.23
N VAL A 94 13.92 7.72 11.91
CA VAL A 94 14.30 8.97 11.23
C VAL A 94 13.49 10.15 11.77
N GLU A 95 12.19 9.99 12.00
CA GLU A 95 11.35 11.04 12.59
C GLU A 95 11.83 11.44 13.99
N ILE A 96 12.14 10.47 14.85
CA ILE A 96 12.69 10.70 16.19
C ILE A 96 14.03 11.44 16.12
N ALA A 97 14.94 10.98 15.25
CA ALA A 97 16.24 11.62 15.07
C ALA A 97 16.11 13.07 14.57
N VAL A 98 15.19 13.32 13.63
CA VAL A 98 14.90 14.69 13.16
C VAL A 98 14.36 15.54 14.30
N ALA A 99 13.45 15.02 15.12
CA ALA A 99 12.92 15.74 16.27
C ALA A 99 14.02 16.15 17.27
N HIS A 100 14.92 15.24 17.63
CA HIS A 100 16.06 15.55 18.50
C HIS A 100 16.98 16.63 17.88
N LEU A 101 17.35 16.49 16.62
CA LEU A 101 18.15 17.50 15.92
C LEU A 101 17.46 18.87 15.89
N ARG A 102 16.14 18.91 15.78
CA ARG A 102 15.36 20.16 15.80
C ARG A 102 15.35 20.80 17.18
N VAL A 103 15.28 20.00 18.26
CA VAL A 103 15.43 20.48 19.65
C VAL A 103 16.82 21.06 19.87
N ASP A 104 17.86 20.43 19.31
CA ASP A 104 19.24 20.91 19.36
C ASP A 104 19.52 22.12 18.46
N GLY A 105 18.49 22.64 17.77
CA GLY A 105 18.57 23.85 16.96
C GLY A 105 19.03 23.64 15.51
N ALA A 106 19.22 22.40 15.05
CA ALA A 106 19.63 22.12 13.67
C ALA A 106 18.60 22.63 12.67
N SER A 107 18.98 23.48 11.73
CA SER A 107 18.07 24.07 10.75
C SER A 107 17.48 23.05 9.76
N TRP A 108 16.31 23.33 9.18
CA TRP A 108 15.72 22.50 8.11
C TRP A 108 16.64 22.27 6.90
N ALA A 109 17.59 23.18 6.65
CA ALA A 109 18.56 23.02 5.57
C ALA A 109 19.62 21.96 5.90
N GLN A 110 20.06 21.90 7.17
CA GLN A 110 20.99 20.87 7.65
C GLN A 110 20.30 19.49 7.64
N VAL A 111 19.07 19.41 8.15
CA VAL A 111 18.27 18.18 8.12
C VAL A 111 18.06 17.69 6.69
N GLY A 112 17.62 18.56 5.77
CA GLY A 112 17.44 18.18 4.37
C GLY A 112 18.73 17.66 3.73
N ARG A 113 19.87 18.34 3.96
CA ARG A 113 21.17 17.90 3.45
C ARG A 113 21.56 16.51 3.98
N ALA A 114 21.37 16.25 5.27
CA ALA A 114 21.68 14.95 5.87
C ALA A 114 20.82 13.82 5.28
N LEU A 115 19.55 14.09 4.98
CA LEU A 115 18.61 13.13 4.40
C LEU A 115 18.64 13.06 2.87
N GLY A 116 19.49 13.87 2.20
CA GLY A 116 19.54 13.93 0.73
C GLY A 116 18.29 14.54 0.08
N ILE A 117 17.53 15.38 0.80
CA ILE A 117 16.31 16.05 0.30
C ILE A 117 16.42 17.58 0.38
N SER A 118 15.53 18.29 -0.30
CA SER A 118 15.50 19.75 -0.22
C SER A 118 15.06 20.24 1.17
N ARG A 119 15.47 21.45 1.54
CA ARG A 119 15.00 22.13 2.77
C ARG A 119 13.47 22.17 2.85
N GLN A 120 12.80 22.44 1.73
CA GLN A 120 11.34 22.50 1.68
C GLN A 120 10.72 21.11 1.88
N GLY A 121 11.30 20.07 1.28
CA GLY A 121 10.87 18.68 1.49
C GLY A 121 11.02 18.24 2.94
N ALA A 122 12.16 18.56 3.57
CA ALA A 122 12.37 18.27 4.99
C ALA A 122 11.31 18.96 5.88
N ARG A 123 11.04 20.24 5.64
CA ARG A 123 10.01 20.98 6.40
C ARG A 123 8.60 20.42 6.16
N GLN A 124 8.26 20.03 4.94
CA GLN A 124 6.92 19.47 4.63
C GLN A 124 6.71 18.11 5.28
N ARG A 125 7.75 17.27 5.33
CA ARG A 125 7.66 15.92 5.91
C ARG A 125 7.64 15.95 7.43
N PHE A 126 8.53 16.73 8.03
CA PHE A 126 8.80 16.65 9.47
C PHE A 126 8.38 17.90 10.25
N GLY A 127 7.89 18.94 9.57
CA GLY A 127 7.58 20.23 10.21
C GLY A 127 6.38 20.20 11.15
N ASP A 128 5.42 19.32 10.89
CA ASP A 128 4.19 19.22 11.68
C ASP A 128 4.37 18.29 12.90
N VAL A 129 5.28 17.32 12.81
CA VAL A 129 5.57 16.34 13.87
C VAL A 129 6.14 17.00 15.12
N SER A 130 7.01 18.01 14.95
CA SER A 130 7.56 18.79 16.06
C SER A 130 6.53 19.70 16.75
N GLY A 131 5.40 20.00 16.09
CA GLY A 131 4.35 20.85 16.66
C GLY A 131 3.39 20.10 17.59
N ALA A 132 3.14 18.81 17.32
CA ALA A 132 2.19 18.00 18.10
C ALA A 132 2.77 17.50 19.43
N HIS A 133 4.09 17.27 19.50
CA HIS A 133 4.82 16.97 20.75
C HIS A 133 5.36 18.22 21.44
N GLY A 134 5.03 19.41 20.91
CA GLY A 134 5.27 20.69 21.56
C GLY A 134 4.40 20.82 22.81
N ILE A 135 4.87 20.21 23.90
CA ILE A 135 4.95 20.90 25.18
C ILE A 135 5.33 22.34 24.84
N ARG A 136 4.47 23.25 25.27
CA ARG A 136 4.67 24.70 25.32
C ARG A 136 6.01 24.99 26.02
N GLN A 137 7.13 24.77 25.34
CA GLN A 137 8.43 25.27 25.74
C GLN A 137 8.37 26.76 25.42
N ASP A 138 7.91 27.51 26.42
CA ASP A 138 8.03 28.95 26.45
C ASP A 138 9.53 29.29 26.44
N PRO A 139 10.06 29.96 25.40
CA PRO A 139 11.45 30.39 25.36
C PRO A 139 11.79 31.49 26.39
N ARG A 140 10.85 31.81 27.31
CA ARG A 140 11.03 32.78 28.40
C ARG A 140 11.14 32.17 29.79
N ASP A 141 11.56 30.91 29.94
CA ASP A 141 11.89 30.36 31.26
C ASP A 141 13.42 30.37 31.52
N PRO A 142 14.01 31.49 31.99
CA PRO A 142 15.43 31.59 32.29
C PRO A 142 15.86 30.88 33.58
N GLN A 143 14.99 30.09 34.24
CA GLN A 143 15.25 29.57 35.59
C GLN A 143 16.07 28.27 35.66
N GLN A 144 16.44 27.63 34.55
CA GLN A 144 17.08 26.29 34.62
C GLN A 144 18.61 26.23 34.53
N PHE A 145 19.33 27.35 34.43
CA PHE A 145 20.81 27.38 34.48
C PHE A 145 21.37 27.84 35.83
N GLY A 146 20.82 27.31 36.92
CA GLY A 146 21.31 27.60 38.27
C GLY A 146 21.51 26.34 39.10
N ARG A 147 22.64 25.65 38.92
CA ARG A 147 23.36 24.89 39.96
C ARG A 147 24.75 24.47 39.50
#